data_AF-A0A7Y1XQ02-F1
#
_entry.id   AF-A0A7Y1XQ02-F1
#
_cell.length_a   1.000
_cell.length_b   1.000
_cell.length_c   1.000
_cell.angle_alpha   90.00
_cell.angle_beta   90.00
_cell.angle_gamma   90.00
#
_symmetry.space_group_name_H-M   'P 1'
#
loop_
_entity.id
_entity.type
_entity.pdbx_description
1 polymer ?
#
loop_
_entity_poly.entity_id
_entity_poly.type
_entity_poly.pdbx_seq_one_letter_code
_entity_poly.pdbx_strand_id
1 'polypeptide(L)' 'MISIVVLAVIIKLGMMIYYIIHVSNNTLKDTNTKIMWIVLLVLVSSIASLVYYFVEILPSPPSDKVIGYQKNN' A
#
# COMPACT_ATOMS: atom_id res chain seq x y z
N MET A 1 13.96 -26.14 -10.07
CA MET A 1 12.73 -25.93 -9.25
C MET A 1 12.98 -24.99 -8.08
N ILE A 2 14.04 -25.19 -7.28
CA ILE A 2 14.32 -24.33 -6.10
C ILE A 2 14.54 -22.84 -6.46
N SER A 3 15.17 -22.54 -7.59
CA SER A 3 15.46 -21.16 -8.01
C SER A 3 14.19 -20.33 -8.27
N ILE A 4 13.13 -20.97 -8.78
CA ILE A 4 11.84 -20.31 -9.03
C ILE A 4 11.15 -19.98 -7.70
N VAL A 5 11.26 -20.89 -6.72
CA VAL A 5 10.72 -20.67 -5.37
C VAL A 5 11.43 -19.51 -4.69
N VAL A 6 12.77 -19.46 -4.77
CA VAL A 6 13.56 -18.35 -4.21
C VAL A 6 13.17 -17.01 -4.86
N LEU A 7 13.04 -16.97 -6.19
CA LEU A 7 12.61 -15.78 -6.90
C LEU A 7 11.20 -15.33 -6.47
N ALA A 8 10.25 -16.26 -6.35
CA ALA A 8 8.89 -15.96 -5.92
C ALA A 8 8.85 -15.37 -4.50
N VAL A 9 9.67 -15.90 -3.59
CA VAL A 9 9.79 -15.38 -2.21
C VAL A 9 10.35 -13.95 -2.21
N ILE A 10 11.38 -13.67 -3.01
CA ILE A 10 11.96 -12.32 -3.14
C ILE A 10 10.94 -11.34 -3.70
N ILE A 11 10.21 -11.71 -4.75
CA ILE A 11 9.16 -10.86 -5.33
C ILE A 11 8.06 -10.57 -4.30
N LYS A 12 7.61 -11.59 -3.56
CA LYS A 12 6.59 -11.43 -2.51
C LYS A 12 7.06 -10.50 -1.40
N LEU A 13 8.31 -10.63 -0.94
CA LEU A 13 8.93 -9.73 0.04
C LEU A 13 9.05 -8.30 -0.49
N GLY A 14 9.50 -8.13 -1.73
CA GLY A 14 9.61 -6.82 -2.38
C GLY A 14 8.26 -6.11 -2.48
N MET A 15 7.21 -6.81 -2.90
CA MET A 15 5.85 -6.25 -2.96
C MET A 15 5.34 -5.85 -1.56
N MET A 16 5.57 -6.67 -0.55
CA MET A 16 5.14 -6.37 0.82
C MET A 16 5.83 -5.11 1.36
N ILE A 17 7.14 -4.98 1.16
CA ILE A 17 7.90 -3.79 1.54
C ILE A 17 7.38 -2.56 0.80
N TYR A 18 7.16 -2.67 -0.52
CA TYR A 18 6.61 -1.58 -1.33
C TYR A 18 5.25 -1.10 -0.81
N TYR A 19 4.32 -2.01 -0.47
CA TYR A 19 3.01 -1.64 0.06
C TYR A 19 3.12 -0.95 1.43
N ILE A 20 3.98 -1.43 2.33
CA ILE A 20 4.20 -0.79 3.63
C ILE A 20 4.76 0.63 3.46
N ILE A 21 5.74 0.81 2.57
CA ILE A 21 6.31 2.14 2.27
C ILE A 21 5.23 3.06 1.71
N HIS A 22 4.39 2.57 0.79
CA HIS A 22 3.30 3.35 0.22
C HIS A 22 2.32 3.83 1.30
N VAL A 23 1.86 2.93 2.19
CA VAL A 23 1.00 3.29 3.32
C VAL A 23 1.67 4.35 4.22
N SER A 24 2.93 4.10 4.59
CA SER A 24 3.68 4.94 5.53
C SER A 24 3.85 6.36 5.00
N ASN A 25 4.23 6.47 3.72
CA ASN A 25 4.52 7.75 3.06
C ASN A 25 3.28 8.48 2.55
N ASN A 26 2.09 7.88 2.65
CA ASN A 26 0.85 8.55 2.26
C ASN A 26 0.46 9.61 3.31
N THR A 27 0.81 10.87 3.08
CA THR A 27 0.51 11.99 3.99
C THR A 27 -0.97 12.37 4.04
N LEU A 28 -1.78 11.89 3.10
CA LEU A 28 -3.22 12.15 3.03
C LEU A 28 -4.03 11.23 3.95
N LYS A 29 -3.39 10.22 4.54
CA LYS A 29 -4.01 9.32 5.51
C LYS A 29 -3.65 9.66 6.94
N ASP A 30 -4.64 9.55 7.81
CA ASP A 30 -4.46 9.57 9.25
C ASP A 30 -3.68 8.33 9.73
N THR A 31 -3.08 8.48 10.90
CA THR A 31 -2.26 7.44 11.53
C THR A 31 -3.01 6.14 11.77
N ASN A 32 -4.30 6.18 12.12
CA ASN A 32 -5.08 4.97 12.39
C ASN A 32 -5.30 4.17 11.10
N THR A 33 -5.66 4.83 10.01
CA THR A 33 -5.80 4.16 8.70
C THR A 33 -4.47 3.57 8.22
N LYS A 34 -3.34 4.22 8.48
CA LYS A 34 -2.01 3.66 8.17
C LYS A 34 -1.74 2.38 8.94
N ILE A 35 -1.93 2.41 10.25
CA ILE A 35 -1.71 1.25 11.13
C ILE A 35 -2.63 0.10 10.72
N MET A 36 -3.92 0.38 10.45
CA MET A 36 -4.88 -0.63 9.98
C MET A 36 -4.37 -1.36 8.73
N TRP A 37 -3.92 -0.62 7.71
CA TRP A 37 -3.41 -1.23 6.48
C TRP A 37 -2.14 -2.05 6.71
N ILE A 38 -1.20 -1.56 7.51
CA ILE A 38 0.02 -2.32 7.84
C ILE A 38 -0.33 -3.64 8.54
N VAL A 39 -1.26 -3.61 9.51
CA VAL A 39 -1.71 -4.82 10.22
C VAL A 39 -2.36 -5.83 9.26
N LEU A 40 -3.25 -5.36 8.38
CA LEU A 40 -3.89 -6.22 7.38
C LEU A 40 -2.88 -6.84 6.41
N LEU A 41 -1.92 -6.04 5.92
CA LEU A 41 -0.87 -6.49 5.01
C LEU A 41 0.09 -7.51 5.63
N VAL A 42 0.35 -7.43 6.94
CA VAL A 42 1.24 -8.39 7.63
C VAL A 42 0.50 -9.66 8.02
N LEU A 43 -0.71 -9.55 8.59
CA LEU A 43 -1.44 -10.71 9.13
C LEU A 43 -2.21 -11.49 8.06
N VAL A 44 -2.94 -10.80 7.20
CA VAL A 44 -3.78 -11.42 6.15
C VAL A 44 -3.00 -11.57 4.85
N SER A 45 -1.93 -10.79 4.68
CA SER A 45 -0.94 -10.85 3.60
C SER A 45 -1.54 -10.95 2.20
N SER A 46 -1.73 -12.15 1.65
CA SER A 46 -2.12 -12.36 0.25
C SER A 46 -3.40 -11.63 -0.16
N ILE A 47 -4.48 -11.76 0.61
CA ILE A 47 -5.78 -11.14 0.27
C ILE A 47 -5.73 -9.63 0.48
N ALA A 48 -5.15 -9.19 1.61
CA ALA A 48 -5.01 -7.77 1.92
C ALA A 48 -4.15 -7.05 0.87
N SER A 49 -3.09 -7.69 0.39
CA SER A 49 -2.21 -7.17 -0.67
C SER A 49 -2.99 -6.88 -1.95
N LEU A 50 -3.84 -7.82 -2.36
CA LEU A 50 -4.67 -7.67 -3.55
C LEU A 50 -5.66 -6.52 -3.38
N VAL A 51 -6.42 -6.51 -2.28
CA VAL A 51 -7.42 -5.46 -1.99
C VAL A 51 -6.74 -4.08 -1.89
N TYR A 52 -5.61 -4.01 -1.20
CA TYR A 52 -4.84 -2.78 -1.02
C TYR A 52 -4.42 -2.17 -2.35
N TYR A 53 -3.98 -3.00 -3.30
CA TYR A 53 -3.61 -2.54 -4.63
C TYR A 53 -4.78 -1.85 -5.34
N PHE A 54 -5.97 -2.45 -5.32
CA PHE A 54 -7.16 -1.88 -5.97
C PHE A 54 -7.74 -0.67 -5.25
N VAL A 55 -7.67 -0.63 -3.92
CA VAL A 55 -8.31 0.44 -3.13
C VAL A 55 -7.40 1.64 -2.94
N GLU A 56 -6.09 1.43 -2.85
CA GLU A 56 -5.15 2.48 -2.44
C GLU A 56 -4.17 2.90 -3.53
N ILE A 57 -3.67 1.95 -4.32
CA ILE A 57 -2.60 2.23 -5.30
C ILE A 57 -3.18 2.58 -6.67
N LEU A 58 -4.15 1.80 -7.15
CA LEU A 58 -4.79 1.98 -8.45
C LEU A 58 -5.56 3.30 -8.62
N PRO A 59 -6.37 3.77 -7.65
CA PRO A 59 -7.07 5.03 -7.83
C PRO A 59 -6.05 6.16 -7.85
N SER A 60 -5.97 6.86 -8.98
CA SER A 60 -5.28 8.14 -9.04
C SER A 60 -6.01 9.14 -8.15
N PRO A 61 -5.31 9.96 -7.36
CA PRO A 61 -5.96 10.92 -6.46
C PRO A 61 -6.95 11.75 -7.28
N PRO A 62 -8.24 11.84 -6.86
CA PRO A 62 -9.21 12.67 -7.56
C PRO A 62 -8.66 14.10 -7.61
N SER A 63 -8.65 14.71 -8.80
CA SER A 63 -8.13 16.07 -9.03
C SER A 63 -8.68 17.10 -8.04
N ASP A 64 -9.91 16.90 -7.56
CA ASP A 64 -10.57 17.70 -6.53
C ASP A 64 -9.83 17.70 -5.17
N LYS A 65 -9.35 16.54 -4.71
CA LYS A 65 -8.60 16.46 -3.43
C LYS A 65 -7.24 17.14 -3.51
N VAL A 66 -6.62 17.15 -4.69
CA VAL A 66 -5.33 17.84 -4.91
C VAL A 66 -5.51 19.36 -4.84
N ILE A 67 -6.61 19.89 -5.39
CA ILE A 67 -6.91 21.32 -5.41
C ILE A 67 -7.36 21.82 -4.02
N GLY A 68 -8.15 21.03 -3.27
CA GLY A 68 -8.56 21.35 -1.91
C GLY A 68 -7.40 21.46 -0.91
N TYR A 69 -6.37 20.61 -1.04
CA TYR A 69 -5.15 20.66 -0.22
C TYR A 69 -4.25 21.87 -0.55
N GLN A 70 -4.17 22.30 -1.81
CA GLN A 70 -3.37 23.46 -2.21
C GLN A 70 -4.01 24.81 -1.83
N LYS A 71 -5.31 24.84 -1.56
CA LYS A 71 -6.03 26.08 -1.17
C LYS A 71 -5.91 26.42 0.31
N ASN A 72 -5.50 25.48 1.16
CA ASN A 72 -5.39 25.64 2.62
C ASN A 72 -3.93 25.63 3.11
N ASN A 73 -3.01 26.06 2.26
CA ASN A 73 -1.60 26.29 2.58
C ASN A 73 -1.12 27.53 1.82
#